data_AF-A0A7Z9HU22-F1
#
_entry.id   AF-A0A7Z9HU22-F1
#
_cell.length_a   1.000
_cell.length_b   1.000
_cell.length_c   1.000
_cell.angle_alpha   90.00
_cell.angle_beta   90.00
_cell.angle_gamma   90.00
#
_symmetry.space_group_name_H-M   'P 1'
#
loop_
_entity.id
_entity.type
_entity.pdbx_description
1 polymer ?
#
loop_
_entity_poly.entity_id
_entity_poly.type
_entity_poly.pdbx_seq_one_letter_code
_entity_poly.pdbx_strand_id
1 'polypeptide(L)' 'MFRASDHPLELNEVVELTGLTVKVTKLAEEGWPEEVTYRFEKSLDDPSYLWFRINGFDYESMQVPAIGETLRLEPF' A
#
# COMPACT_ATOMS: atom_id res chain seq x y z
N MET A 1 -6.45 -2.78 2.16
CA MET A 1 -7.35 -3.24 1.08
C MET A 1 -7.91 -4.58 1.51
N PHE A 2 -9.19 -4.66 1.82
CA PHE A 2 -9.83 -5.92 2.22
C PHE A 2 -10.69 -6.38 1.03
N ARG A 3 -10.40 -7.56 0.46
CA ARG A 3 -11.30 -8.24 -0.47
C ARG A 3 -12.04 -9.36 0.26
N ALA A 4 -13.25 -9.64 -0.20
CA ALA A 4 -14.04 -10.76 0.29
C ALA A 4 -13.40 -12.09 -0.16
N SER A 5 -13.58 -13.14 0.63
CA SER A 5 -12.95 -14.46 0.46
C SER A 5 -13.33 -15.15 -0.87
N ASP A 6 -14.43 -14.75 -1.48
CA ASP A 6 -14.94 -15.23 -2.77
C ASP A 6 -14.34 -14.51 -3.99
N HIS A 7 -13.52 -13.48 -3.76
CA HIS A 7 -12.80 -12.74 -4.80
C HIS A 7 -11.32 -12.58 -4.43
N PRO A 8 -10.56 -13.69 -4.36
CA PRO A 8 -9.15 -13.67 -4.01
C PRO A 8 -8.33 -12.85 -5.03
N LEU A 9 -7.17 -12.37 -4.59
CA LEU A 9 -6.19 -11.73 -5.46
C LEU A 9 -5.26 -12.78 -6.06
N GLU A 10 -4.88 -12.59 -7.32
CA GLU A 10 -3.97 -13.49 -8.01
C GLU A 10 -2.53 -12.95 -8.06
N LEU A 11 -1.55 -13.85 -8.14
CA LEU A 11 -0.16 -13.47 -8.34
C LEU A 11 -0.02 -12.76 -9.70
N ASN A 12 0.69 -11.63 -9.73
CA ASN A 12 0.79 -10.71 -10.86
C ASN A 12 -0.51 -9.96 -11.22
N GLU A 13 -1.59 -10.09 -10.44
CA GLU A 13 -2.78 -9.26 -10.66
C GLU A 13 -2.40 -7.78 -10.55
N VAL A 14 -2.92 -6.99 -11.49
CA VAL A 14 -2.77 -5.54 -11.53
C VAL A 14 -4.13 -4.93 -11.27
N VAL A 15 -4.22 -4.13 -10.20
CA VAL A 15 -5.42 -3.37 -9.84
C VAL A 15 -5.16 -1.91 -10.17
N GLU A 16 -5.96 -1.36 -11.07
CA GLU A 16 -5.92 0.05 -11.44
C GLU A 16 -6.94 0.84 -10.61
N LEU A 17 -6.45 1.81 -9.86
CA LEU A 17 -7.24 2.78 -9.10
C LEU A 17 -6.94 4.18 -9.65
N THR A 18 -7.83 5.13 -9.40
CA THR A 18 -7.56 6.53 -9.76
C THR A 18 -6.29 7.02 -9.05
N GLY A 19 -5.24 7.37 -9.82
CA GLY A 19 -3.98 7.88 -9.28
C GLY A 19 -2.96 6.82 -8.85
N LEU A 20 -3.30 5.53 -8.91
CA LEU A 20 -2.48 4.45 -8.35
C LEU A 20 -2.70 3.12 -9.08
N THR A 21 -1.60 2.46 -9.46
CA THR A 21 -1.61 1.06 -9.87
C THR A 21 -0.99 0.20 -8.78
N VAL A 22 -1.63 -0.92 -8.44
CA VAL A 22 -1.11 -1.89 -7.47
C VAL A 22 -0.88 -3.22 -8.17
N LYS A 23 0.30 -3.81 -8.00
CA LYS A 23 0.62 -5.14 -8.53
C LYS A 23 0.89 -6.11 -7.38
N VAL A 24 0.25 -7.27 -7.39
CA VAL A 24 0.56 -8.34 -6.44
C VAL A 24 1.85 -9.05 -6.88
N THR A 25 2.86 -9.06 -6.01
CA THR A 25 4.18 -9.66 -6.28
C THR A 25 4.44 -10.93 -5.50
N LYS A 26 3.72 -11.15 -4.38
CA LYS A 26 3.77 -12.40 -3.60
C LYS A 26 2.44 -12.69 -2.93
N LEU A 27 2.04 -13.96 -2.89
CA LEU A 27 0.90 -14.46 -2.12
C LEU A 27 1.39 -15.30 -0.94
N ALA A 28 0.70 -15.20 0.19
CA ALA A 28 0.80 -16.12 1.32
C ALA A 28 0.19 -17.49 0.96
N GLU A 29 0.49 -18.53 1.74
CA GLU A 29 -0.05 -19.89 1.54
C GLU A 29 -1.60 -19.92 1.51
N GLU A 30 -2.22 -19.00 2.24
CA GLU A 30 -3.67 -18.86 2.39
C GLU A 30 -4.32 -18.03 1.25
N GLY A 31 -3.55 -17.60 0.25
CA GLY A 31 -4.04 -16.86 -0.92
C GLY A 31 -4.18 -15.35 -0.74
N TRP A 32 -3.78 -14.81 0.42
CA TRP A 32 -3.74 -13.37 0.65
C TRP A 32 -2.46 -12.75 0.07
N PRO A 33 -2.49 -11.48 -0.40
CA PRO A 33 -1.27 -10.81 -0.86
C PRO A 33 -0.31 -10.58 0.31
N GLU A 34 0.87 -11.21 0.22
CA GLU A 34 1.96 -11.03 1.18
C GLU A 34 2.86 -9.85 0.78
N GLU A 35 3.02 -9.63 -0.52
CA GLU A 35 3.80 -8.52 -1.08
C GLU A 35 3.09 -7.91 -2.29
N VAL A 36 3.13 -6.57 -2.36
CA VAL A 36 2.61 -5.81 -3.49
C VAL A 36 3.53 -4.63 -3.83
N THR A 37 3.55 -4.24 -5.10
CA THR A 37 4.20 -3.02 -5.59
C THR A 37 3.16 -1.96 -5.91
N TYR A 38 3.36 -0.76 -5.38
CA TYR A 38 2.54 0.41 -5.67
C TYR A 38 3.23 1.32 -6.68
N ARG A 39 2.50 1.80 -7.67
CA ARG A 39 2.96 2.80 -8.64
C ARG A 39 1.98 3.97 -8.66
N PHE A 40 2.39 5.09 -8.06
CA PHE A 40 1.63 6.33 -8.06
C PHE A 40 1.83 7.10 -9.36
N GLU A 41 0.79 7.79 -9.82
CA GLU A 41 0.89 8.65 -11.02
C GLU A 41 1.74 9.91 -10.79
N LYS A 42 1.88 10.32 -9.53
CA LYS A 42 2.68 11.46 -9.09
C LYS A 42 3.73 11.04 -8.07
N SER A 43 4.70 11.92 -7.82
CA SER A 43 5.71 11.70 -6.78
C SER A 43 5.06 11.56 -5.40
N LEU A 44 5.67 10.77 -4.50
CA LEU A 44 5.10 10.55 -3.16
C LEU A 44 5.08 11.83 -2.32
N ASP A 45 6.00 12.76 -2.56
CA ASP A 45 6.07 14.09 -1.94
C ASP A 45 5.14 15.13 -2.59
N ASP A 46 4.35 14.75 -3.60
CA ASP A 46 3.41 15.67 -4.23
C ASP A 46 2.37 16.16 -3.20
N PRO A 47 2.13 17.48 -3.11
CA PRO A 47 1.27 18.07 -2.09
C PRO A 47 -0.22 17.70 -2.23
N SER A 48 -0.62 17.04 -3.32
CA SER A 48 -1.96 16.47 -3.46
C SER A 48 -2.18 15.17 -2.67
N TYR A 49 -1.11 14.52 -2.18
CA TYR A 49 -1.22 13.37 -1.29
C TYR A 49 -1.18 13.78 0.18
N LEU A 50 -2.05 13.16 0.98
CA LEU A 50 -2.04 13.27 2.43
C LEU A 50 -1.58 11.93 3.02
N TRP A 51 -0.41 11.95 3.66
CA TRP A 51 0.16 10.77 4.30
C TRP A 51 -0.17 10.76 5.78
N PHE A 52 -0.65 9.61 6.25
CA PHE A 52 -0.91 9.35 7.65
C PHE A 52 -0.46 7.95 8.02
N ARG A 53 -0.06 7.78 9.26
CA ARG A 53 0.06 6.47 9.91
C ARG A 53 -1.10 6.29 10.86
N ILE A 54 -1.56 5.06 11.01
CA ILE A 54 -2.46 4.74 12.12
C ILE A 54 -1.58 4.70 13.40
N ASN A 55 -2.14 5.10 14.53
CA ASN A 55 -1.52 4.99 15.86
C ASN A 55 -2.62 4.56 16.84
N GLY A 56 -2.71 3.25 17.13
CA GLY A 56 -3.85 2.69 17.85
C GLY A 56 -5.15 2.88 17.07
N PHE A 57 -6.04 3.76 17.57
CA PHE A 57 -7.30 4.11 16.92
C PHE A 57 -7.26 5.49 16.23
N ASP A 58 -6.13 6.18 16.27
CA ASP A 58 -5.96 7.52 15.70
C ASP A 58 -5.23 7.48 14.35
N TYR A 59 -5.39 8.56 13.58
CA TYR A 59 -4.63 8.84 12.37
C TYR A 59 -3.69 10.01 12.62
N GLU A 60 -2.38 9.79 12.51
CA GLU A 60 -1.37 10.80 12.70
C GLU A 60 -0.73 11.17 11.36
N SER A 61 -0.63 12.47 11.06
CA SER A 61 0.06 12.94 9.86
C SER A 61 1.50 12.45 9.83
N MET A 62 1.96 12.05 8.66
CA MET A 62 3.30 11.52 8.46
C MET A 62 3.94 12.16 7.23
N GLN A 63 5.26 12.27 7.20
CA GLN A 63 6.02 12.59 6.01
C GLN A 63 6.57 11.30 5.41
N VAL A 64 6.50 11.16 4.08
CA VAL A 64 7.13 10.02 3.41
C VAL A 64 8.65 10.12 3.50
N PRO A 65 9.35 8.98 3.62
CA PRO A 65 10.81 8.96 3.57
C PRO A 65 11.31 9.49 2.21
N ALA A 66 12.48 10.13 2.20
CA ALA A 66 13.08 10.58 0.95
C ALA A 66 13.49 9.39 0.06
N ILE A 67 13.77 9.64 -1.22
CA ILE A 67 14.26 8.60 -2.14
C ILE A 67 15.54 7.97 -1.57
N GLY A 68 15.53 6.64 -1.43
CA GLY A 68 16.65 5.87 -0.87
C GLY A 68 16.58 5.67 0.64
N GLU A 69 15.62 6.30 1.33
CA GLU A 69 15.34 6.09 2.74
C GLU A 69 14.28 5.01 2.95
N THR A 70 14.28 4.41 4.12
CA THR A 70 13.30 3.39 4.52
C THR A 70 12.67 3.80 5.84
N LEU A 71 11.34 3.84 5.88
CA LEU A 71 10.58 4.04 7.10
C LEU A 71 9.97 2.71 7.54
N ARG A 72 10.20 2.32 8.80
CA ARG A 72 9.50 1.20 9.42
C ARG A 72 8.29 1.75 10.17
N LEU A 73 7.12 1.16 9.90
CA LEU A 73 5.91 1.43 10.64
C LEU A 73 5.80 0.38 11.74
N GLU A 74 5.55 0.82 12.97
CA GLU A 74 5.28 -0.10 14.06
C GLU A 74 3.92 -0.78 13.83
N PRO A 75 3.80 -2.09 14.09
CA PRO A 75 2.53 -2.79 13.99
C PRO A 75 1.55 -2.30 15.06
N PHE A 76 0.24 -2.45 14.78
CA PHE A 76 -0.84 -2.24 15.74
C PHE A 76 -1.01 -3.44 16.67
#